data_AF-A0A2V7HL85-F1
#
_entry.id   AF-A0A2V7HL85-F1
#
_cell.length_a   1.000
_cell.length_b   1.000
_cell.length_c   1.000
_cell.angle_alpha   90.00
_cell.angle_beta   90.00
_cell.angle_gamma   90.00
#
_symmetry.space_group_name_H-M   'P 1'
#
loop_
_entity.id
_entity.type
_entity.pdbx_description
1 polymer ?
#
loop_
_entity_poly.entity_id
_entity_poly.type
_entity_poly.pdbx_seq_one_letter_code
_entity_poly.pdbx_strand_id
1 'polypeptide(L)'
;MSTKGTAPRKYAIRAVVFQEDERLCAQCLEYNLVAQAKSLPKLCRALQQLIVGHVVVRLRHGQQPFRDLPRAPAKYWTMFRESRLALPAPMFKLGALRSHGVVVAPPQIRIAVPSVA
;
A
#
# COMPACT_ATOMS: atom_id res chain seq x y z
N MET A 1 -1.16 -30.41 20.04
CA MET A 1 -1.99 -29.84 18.95
C MET A 1 -1.08 -29.17 17.95
N SER A 2 -0.79 -29.84 16.84
CA SER A 2 0.15 -29.35 15.82
C SER A 2 -0.47 -28.19 15.04
N THR A 3 0.06 -26.98 15.19
CA THR A 3 -0.31 -25.82 14.37
C THR A 3 0.16 -26.09 12.94
N LYS A 4 -0.77 -26.49 12.07
CA LYS A 4 -0.55 -26.67 10.63
C LYS A 4 0.00 -25.35 10.09
N GLY A 5 1.31 -25.29 9.84
CA GLY A 5 2.01 -24.11 9.36
C GLY A 5 1.47 -23.72 7.98
N THR A 6 0.48 -22.83 7.96
CA THR A 6 -0.03 -22.27 6.70
C THR A 6 1.07 -21.41 6.13
N ALA A 7 1.49 -21.72 4.89
CA ALA A 7 2.52 -20.96 4.20
C ALA A 7 2.19 -19.45 4.22
N PRO A 8 3.18 -18.57 4.43
CA PRO A 8 2.93 -17.15 4.58
C PRO A 8 2.28 -16.59 3.32
N ARG A 9 1.16 -15.88 3.50
CA ARG A 9 0.39 -15.35 2.36
C ARG A 9 1.10 -14.11 1.82
N LYS A 10 1.46 -14.15 0.54
CA LYS A 10 2.19 -13.08 -0.14
C LYS A 10 1.23 -12.08 -0.77
N TYR A 11 1.39 -10.80 -0.45
CA TYR A 11 0.64 -9.69 -1.04
C TYR A 11 1.59 -8.73 -1.77
N ALA A 12 1.22 -8.31 -2.98
CA ALA A 12 1.89 -7.23 -3.69
C ALA A 12 1.18 -5.91 -3.38
N ILE A 13 1.97 -4.83 -3.29
CA ILE A 13 1.46 -3.46 -3.16
C ILE A 13 2.22 -2.58 -4.14
N ARG A 14 1.50 -2.07 -5.13
CA ARG A 14 1.89 -0.92 -5.94
C ARG A 14 1.12 0.30 -5.46
N ALA A 15 1.77 1.44 -5.42
CA ALA A 15 1.09 2.71 -5.14
C ALA A 15 1.60 3.81 -6.06
N VAL A 16 0.68 4.71 -6.42
CA VAL A 16 1.02 5.98 -7.08
C VAL A 16 0.85 7.13 -6.11
N VAL A 17 1.87 7.99 -6.04
CA VAL A 17 1.88 9.23 -5.28
C VAL A 17 1.57 10.37 -6.23
N PHE A 18 0.60 11.20 -5.91
CA PHE A 18 0.24 12.38 -6.69
C PHE A 18 -0.16 13.50 -5.75
N GLN A 19 -0.15 14.73 -6.24
CA GLN A 19 -0.67 15.87 -5.50
C GLN A 19 -2.14 16.07 -5.87
N GLU A 20 -2.97 16.29 -4.87
CA GLU A 20 -4.38 16.67 -4.99
C GLU A 20 -4.60 17.82 -4.02
N ASP A 21 -4.95 18.98 -4.56
CA ASP A 21 -4.97 20.26 -3.84
C ASP A 21 -3.62 20.54 -3.12
N GLU A 22 -3.68 20.83 -1.82
CA GLU A 22 -2.52 21.10 -0.97
C GLU A 22 -1.93 19.83 -0.31
N ARG A 23 -2.35 18.63 -0.75
CA ARG A 23 -1.96 17.36 -0.12
C ARG A 23 -1.37 16.40 -1.11
N LEU A 24 -0.45 15.57 -0.61
CA LEU A 24 0.03 14.41 -1.33
C LEU A 24 -0.88 13.24 -0.99
N CYS A 25 -1.32 12.54 -2.04
CA CYS A 25 -2.10 11.32 -1.98
C CYS A 25 -1.21 10.13 -2.37
N ALA A 26 -1.39 8.99 -1.70
CA ALA A 26 -0.82 7.72 -2.11
C ALA A 26 -1.96 6.71 -2.30
N GLN A 27 -2.19 6.31 -3.54
CA GLN A 27 -3.23 5.36 -3.91
C GLN A 27 -2.60 3.97 -4.15
N CYS A 28 -2.97 2.99 -3.35
CA CYS A 28 -2.65 1.59 -3.61
C CYS A 28 -3.47 1.07 -4.81
N LEU A 29 -2.85 0.24 -5.65
CA LEU A 29 -3.44 -0.19 -6.93
C LEU A 29 -4.20 -1.52 -6.81
N GLU A 30 -3.59 -2.52 -6.16
CA GLU A 30 -4.20 -3.84 -5.95
C GLU A 30 -5.42 -3.76 -5.03
N TYR A 31 -5.39 -2.83 -4.09
CA TYR A 31 -6.40 -2.61 -3.07
C TYR A 31 -6.69 -1.12 -3.04
N ASN A 32 -7.94 -0.73 -3.20
CA ASN A 32 -8.38 0.66 -3.28
C ASN A 32 -8.27 1.37 -1.91
N LEU A 33 -7.06 1.47 -1.41
CA LEU A 33 -6.66 2.14 -0.17
C LEU A 33 -5.92 3.41 -0.53
N VAL A 34 -6.28 4.49 0.13
CA VAL A 34 -5.67 5.80 -0.06
C VAL A 34 -5.19 6.36 1.27
N ALA A 35 -3.98 6.90 1.27
CA ALA A 35 -3.45 7.70 2.36
C ALA A 35 -3.18 9.13 1.84
N GLN A 36 -3.32 10.11 2.72
CA GLN A 36 -3.05 11.51 2.38
C GLN A 36 -2.19 12.16 3.46
N ALA A 37 -1.30 13.07 3.07
CA ALA A 37 -0.52 13.86 4.01
C ALA A 37 0.04 15.14 3.37
N LYS A 38 0.45 16.09 4.22
CA LYS A 38 1.09 17.35 3.78
C LYS A 38 2.55 17.21 3.33
N SER A 39 3.17 16.06 3.54
CA SER A 39 4.57 15.83 3.16
C SER A 39 4.84 14.36 2.90
N LEU A 40 5.85 14.09 2.06
CA LEU A 40 6.19 12.73 1.67
C LEU A 40 6.52 11.81 2.88
N PRO A 41 7.31 12.22 3.88
CA PRO A 41 7.56 11.37 5.06
C PRO A 41 6.27 11.05 5.85
N LYS A 42 5.37 12.03 5.99
CA LYS A 42 4.08 11.83 6.65
C LYS A 42 3.19 10.89 5.82
N LEU A 43 3.25 10.98 4.49
CA LEU A 43 2.50 10.11 3.58
C LEU A 43 2.97 8.66 3.70
N CYS A 44 4.28 8.43 3.69
CA CYS A 44 4.85 7.09 3.86
C CYS A 44 4.43 6.47 5.19
N ARG A 45 4.49 7.25 6.28
CA ARG A 45 4.02 6.81 7.61
C ARG A 45 2.53 6.49 7.60
N ALA A 46 1.69 7.37 7.05
CA ALA A 46 0.25 7.19 6.98
C ALA A 46 -0.13 5.93 6.18
N LEU A 47 0.50 5.73 5.02
CA LEU A 47 0.29 4.56 4.18
C LEU A 47 0.73 3.27 4.90
N GLN A 48 1.87 3.29 5.59
CA GLN A 48 2.33 2.15 6.38
C GLN A 48 1.34 1.80 7.50
N GLN A 49 0.86 2.81 8.25
CA GLN A 49 -0.11 2.61 9.33
C GLN A 49 -1.45 2.08 8.80
N LEU A 50 -1.90 2.58 7.65
CA LEU A 50 -3.12 2.11 6.99
C LEU A 50 -3.02 0.62 6.64
N ILE A 51 -1.94 0.21 5.96
CA ILE A 51 -1.71 -1.17 5.53
C ILE A 51 -1.61 -2.09 6.76
N VAL A 52 -0.77 -1.74 7.74
CA VAL A 52 -0.55 -2.56 8.93
C VAL A 52 -1.82 -2.64 9.76
N GLY A 53 -2.51 -1.52 9.98
CA GLY A 53 -3.76 -1.45 10.72
C GLY A 53 -4.84 -2.33 10.09
N HIS A 54 -5.02 -2.23 8.77
CA HIS A 54 -5.97 -3.07 8.05
C HIS A 54 -5.67 -4.57 8.23
N VAL A 55 -4.41 -4.98 8.05
CA VAL A 55 -4.03 -6.39 8.22
C VAL A 55 -4.30 -6.86 9.65
N VAL A 56 -3.83 -6.12 10.66
CA VAL A 56 -3.98 -6.51 12.07
C VAL A 56 -5.45 -6.61 12.47
N VAL A 57 -6.28 -5.64 12.08
CA VAL A 57 -7.72 -5.67 12.38
C VAL A 57 -8.38 -6.87 11.72
N ARG A 58 -8.14 -7.13 10.43
CA ARG A 58 -8.74 -8.27 9.73
C ARG A 58 -8.36 -9.60 10.37
N LEU A 59 -7.08 -9.78 10.71
CA LEU A 59 -6.62 -11.01 11.36
C LEU A 59 -7.23 -11.21 12.75
N ARG A 60 -7.40 -10.13 13.55
CA ARG A 60 -8.08 -10.22 14.85
C ARG A 60 -9.53 -10.68 14.74
N HIS A 61 -10.20 -10.38 13.63
CA HIS A 61 -11.56 -10.83 13.35
C HIS A 61 -11.63 -12.15 12.56
N GLY A 62 -10.52 -12.87 12.39
CA GLY A 62 -10.48 -14.11 11.59
C GLY A 62 -10.75 -13.90 10.10
N GLN A 63 -10.65 -12.66 9.62
CA GLN A 63 -10.90 -12.29 8.24
C GLN A 63 -9.61 -12.27 7.43
N GLN A 64 -9.74 -12.56 6.13
CA GLN A 64 -8.61 -12.49 5.22
C GLN A 64 -8.26 -11.03 4.90
N PRO A 65 -6.99 -10.60 5.07
CA PRO A 65 -6.56 -9.26 4.67
C PRO A 65 -6.86 -8.99 3.19
N PHE A 66 -7.29 -7.77 2.91
CA PHE A 66 -7.57 -7.21 1.58
C PHE A 66 -8.61 -7.93 0.71
N ARG A 67 -9.21 -9.04 1.17
CA ARG A 67 -10.17 -9.85 0.38
C ARG A 67 -11.33 -9.04 -0.18
N ASP A 68 -11.88 -8.14 0.62
CA ASP A 68 -13.11 -7.41 0.30
C ASP A 68 -12.84 -6.04 -0.36
N LEU A 69 -11.57 -5.72 -0.66
CA LEU A 69 -11.20 -4.45 -1.24
C LEU A 69 -11.18 -4.54 -2.77
N PRO A 70 -11.86 -3.63 -3.49
CA PRO A 70 -11.73 -3.58 -4.93
C PRO A 70 -10.34 -3.11 -5.33
N ARG A 71 -9.98 -3.30 -6.60
CA ARG A 71 -8.80 -2.66 -7.19
C ARG A 71 -9.03 -1.16 -7.34
N ALA A 72 -7.95 -0.39 -7.42
CA ALA A 72 -8.04 1.03 -7.70
C ALA A 72 -8.64 1.31 -9.10
N PRO A 73 -9.35 2.43 -9.28
CA PRO A 73 -9.81 2.90 -10.58
C PRO A 73 -8.68 2.98 -11.63
N ALA A 74 -9.05 2.75 -12.90
CA ALA A 74 -8.10 2.66 -14.03
C ALA A 74 -7.19 3.89 -14.17
N LYS A 75 -7.68 5.10 -13.84
CA LYS A 75 -6.89 6.34 -13.91
C LYS A 75 -5.57 6.26 -13.13
N TYR A 76 -5.58 5.64 -11.95
CA TYR A 76 -4.38 5.53 -11.10
C TYR A 76 -3.39 4.48 -11.62
N TRP A 77 -3.89 3.44 -12.28
CA TRP A 77 -3.04 2.48 -12.99
C TRP A 77 -2.32 3.14 -14.17
N THR A 78 -3.01 4.02 -14.90
CA THR A 78 -2.41 4.81 -15.96
C THR A 78 -1.32 5.73 -15.41
N MET A 79 -1.60 6.52 -14.37
CA MET A 79 -0.60 7.36 -13.71
C MET A 79 0.64 6.58 -13.24
N PHE A 80 0.45 5.38 -12.68
CA PHE A 80 1.56 4.53 -12.25
C PHE A 80 2.41 4.02 -13.43
N ARG A 81 1.77 3.64 -14.54
CA ARG A 81 2.46 3.13 -15.73
C ARG A 81 3.27 4.22 -16.42
N GLU A 82 2.72 5.42 -16.50
CA GLU A 82 3.36 6.58 -17.13
C GLU A 82 4.51 7.15 -16.29
N SER A 83 4.44 7.01 -14.97
CA SER A 83 5.52 7.43 -14.09
C SER A 83 6.77 6.55 -14.22
N ARG A 84 7.92 7.21 -14.39
CA ARG A 84 9.26 6.63 -14.29
C ARG A 84 9.96 6.93 -12.96
N LEU A 85 9.36 7.77 -12.12
CA LEU A 85 9.93 8.24 -10.85
C LEU A 85 9.59 7.26 -9.73
N ALA A 86 10.47 6.30 -9.48
CA ALA A 86 10.33 5.38 -8.36
C ALA A 86 10.79 6.03 -7.04
N LEU A 87 9.96 5.94 -6.01
CA LEU A 87 10.36 6.27 -4.65
C LEU A 87 11.16 5.11 -4.05
N PRO A 88 12.29 5.40 -3.39
CA PRO A 88 13.12 4.36 -2.82
C PRO A 88 12.36 3.62 -1.69
N ALA A 89 12.39 2.29 -1.77
CA ALA A 89 11.73 1.36 -0.84
C ALA A 89 12.07 1.50 0.67
N PRO A 90 13.23 2.04 1.13
CA PRO A 90 13.57 2.09 2.56
C PRO A 90 12.60 2.89 3.43
N MET A 91 11.70 3.68 2.83
CA MET A 91 10.70 4.45 3.58
C MET A 91 9.55 3.60 4.15
N PHE A 92 9.46 2.31 3.79
CA PHE A 92 8.36 1.42 4.17
C PHE A 92 8.84 0.21 4.95
N LYS A 93 8.58 0.20 6.27
CA LYS A 93 8.94 -0.92 7.17
C LYS A 93 7.71 -1.77 7.45
N LEU A 94 7.37 -2.67 6.52
CA LEU A 94 6.28 -3.65 6.67
C LEU A 94 6.72 -4.98 7.32
N GLY A 95 7.95 -5.04 7.86
CA GLY A 95 8.50 -6.24 8.49
C GLY A 95 7.68 -6.78 9.66
N ALA A 96 6.94 -5.89 10.34
CA ALA A 96 6.03 -6.24 11.45
C ALA A 96 4.89 -7.20 11.06
N LEU A 97 4.57 -7.33 9.76
CA LEU A 97 3.52 -8.24 9.29
C LEU A 97 3.96 -9.70 9.23
N ARG A 98 5.28 -9.97 9.18
CA ARG A 98 5.80 -11.34 9.09
C ARG A 98 5.45 -12.18 10.31
N SER A 99 5.41 -11.58 11.51
CA SER A 99 5.00 -12.26 12.75
C SER A 99 3.54 -12.74 12.73
N HIS A 100 2.75 -12.24 11.79
CA HIS A 100 1.33 -12.60 11.61
C HIS A 100 1.10 -13.55 10.42
N GLY A 101 2.16 -14.18 9.87
CA GLY A 101 2.05 -15.06 8.70
C GLY A 101 1.73 -14.33 7.39
N VAL A 102 1.84 -12.99 7.37
CA VAL A 102 1.58 -12.14 6.21
C VAL A 102 2.90 -11.61 5.67
N VAL A 103 3.17 -11.86 4.40
CA VAL A 103 4.34 -11.32 3.71
C VAL A 103 3.86 -10.30 2.69
N VAL A 104 4.23 -9.05 2.89
CA VAL A 104 4.06 -8.03 1.85
C VAL A 104 5.38 -7.94 1.08
N ALA A 105 5.32 -8.15 -0.24
CA ALA A 105 6.47 -7.93 -1.11
C ALA A 105 6.94 -6.47 -1.01
N PRO A 106 8.22 -6.18 -1.29
CA PRO A 106 8.69 -4.79 -1.30
C PRO A 106 7.75 -3.91 -2.12
N PRO A 107 7.16 -2.85 -1.52
CA PRO A 107 6.15 -2.06 -2.21
C PRO A 107 6.82 -1.27 -3.34
N GLN A 108 6.12 -1.19 -4.47
CA GLN A 108 6.56 -0.39 -5.61
C GLN A 108 5.80 0.91 -5.61
N ILE A 109 6.49 2.02 -5.41
CA ILE A 109 5.84 3.32 -5.27
C ILE A 109 6.41 4.25 -6.32
N ARG A 110 5.52 4.91 -7.05
CA ARG A 110 5.87 5.82 -8.13
C ARG A 110 5.21 7.17 -7.93
N ILE A 111 5.91 8.25 -8.26
CA ILE A 111 5.34 9.60 -8.22
C ILE A 111 4.76 9.91 -9.59
N ALA A 112 3.46 10.14 -9.67
CA ALA A 112 2.81 10.59 -10.89
C ALA A 112 3.52 11.84 -11.43
N VAL A 113 3.72 11.88 -12.75
CA VAL A 113 4.16 13.10 -13.41
C VAL A 113 3.03 14.12 -13.22
N PRO A 114 3.32 15.38 -12.84
CA PRO A 114 2.29 16.41 -12.84
C PRO A 114 1.69 16.46 -14.25
N SER A 115 0.41 16.13 -14.38
CA SER A 115 -0.29 16.41 -15.63
C SER A 115 -0.43 17.92 -15.70
N VAL A 116 0.38 18.55 -16.54
CA VAL A 116 0.14 19.95 -16.93
C VAL A 116 -1.23 19.91 -17.63
N ALA A 117 -2.25 20.42 -16.95
CA ALA A 117 -3.55 20.68 -17.55
C ALA A 117 -3.49 21.98 -18.35
#